data_AF-D5X5B2-F1
#
_entry.id   AF-D5X5B2-F1
#
_cell.length_a   1.000
_cell.length_b   1.000
_cell.length_c   1.000
_cell.angle_alpha   90.00
_cell.angle_beta   90.00
_cell.angle_gamma   90.00
#
_symmetry.space_group_name_H-M   'P 1'
#
loop_
_entity.id
_entity.type
_entity.pdbx_description
1 polymer ?
#
loop_
_entity_poly.entity_id
_entity_poly.type
_entity_poly.pdbx_seq_one_letter_code
_entity_poly.pdbx_strand_id
1 'polypeptide(L)'
;MRPRAACIACAYQVFCEIRYGNQSSFLDAPLDMLSACHARIEKQCATLRRLVRHLDEHGVDQDASQAAANVMRYFDTAGRDHHADEELDLFPALLESMAGSDPVCLRDITQALTHDHRELAAVWQALRPQLGRVVRGEADALDAAAVDEFVDHHTQHIAREESELLPMAKRLLSDEQLQEIGKAMRARRGV
;
A
#
# COMPACT_ATOMS: atom_id res chain seq x y z
N MET A 1 30.53 13.13 37.58
CA MET A 1 29.81 11.89 37.21
C MET A 1 28.68 12.27 36.28
N ARG A 2 28.77 11.90 34.99
CA ARG A 2 27.76 12.10 33.94
C ARG A 2 27.47 10.71 33.33
N PRO A 3 26.21 10.28 33.13
CA PRO A 3 25.95 9.02 32.46
C PRO A 3 26.14 9.18 30.94
N ARG A 4 26.68 8.11 30.35
CA ARG A 4 27.05 7.98 28.94
C ARG A 4 25.80 7.76 28.08
N ALA A 5 25.77 8.44 26.94
CA ALA A 5 24.85 8.20 25.83
C ALA A 5 25.01 6.76 25.32
N ALA A 6 23.91 6.01 25.26
CA ALA A 6 23.84 4.73 24.59
C ALA A 6 23.43 4.97 23.12
N CYS A 7 24.40 4.74 22.25
CA CYS A 7 24.36 4.73 20.79
C CYS A 7 23.07 4.21 20.14
N ILE A 8 22.53 5.02 19.22
CA ILE A 8 21.50 4.75 18.20
C ILE A 8 22.02 3.79 17.09
N ALA A 9 23.01 2.94 17.39
CA ALA A 9 23.71 2.15 16.38
C ALA A 9 23.17 0.72 16.19
N CYS A 10 21.94 0.41 16.64
CA CYS A 10 21.36 -0.95 16.52
C CYS A 10 20.22 -1.08 15.49
N ALA A 11 19.82 0.02 14.82
CA ALA A 11 18.74 -0.01 13.83
C ALA A 11 19.22 -0.10 12.37
N TYR A 12 20.53 0.07 12.12
CA TYR A 12 21.09 0.08 10.75
C TYR A 12 21.51 -1.30 10.22
N GLN A 13 21.51 -2.34 11.05
CA GLN A 13 21.96 -3.69 10.64
C GLN A 13 20.86 -4.53 9.96
N VAL A 14 19.60 -4.09 9.97
CA VAL A 14 18.47 -4.84 9.35
C VAL A 14 18.23 -4.42 7.88
N PHE A 15 18.91 -3.39 7.39
CA PHE A 15 18.71 -2.86 6.03
C PHE A 15 19.52 -3.57 4.93
N CYS A 16 20.39 -4.54 5.28
CA CYS A 16 21.25 -5.25 4.32
C CYS A 16 20.89 -6.72 4.03
N GLU A 17 19.99 -7.36 4.79
CA GLU A 17 19.63 -8.77 4.54
C GLU A 17 18.56 -8.97 3.45
N ILE A 18 17.93 -7.90 2.96
CA ILE A 18 16.91 -7.96 1.88
C ILE A 18 17.53 -7.70 0.50
N ARG A 19 18.73 -8.24 0.22
CA ARG A 19 19.28 -8.18 -1.15
C ARG A 19 19.56 -9.52 -1.81
N TYR A 20 19.76 -10.62 -1.08
CA TYR A 20 20.02 -11.92 -1.72
C TYR A 20 19.56 -13.09 -0.83
N GLY A 21 18.26 -13.34 -0.81
CA GLY A 21 17.64 -14.51 -0.17
C GLY A 21 16.33 -14.85 -0.85
N ASN A 22 16.41 -15.66 -1.90
CA ASN A 22 15.31 -16.31 -2.63
C ASN A 22 14.11 -15.44 -3.08
N GLN A 23 14.34 -14.49 -4.01
CA GLN A 23 13.25 -13.69 -4.62
C GLN A 23 12.47 -14.41 -5.74
N SER A 24 12.83 -15.64 -6.11
CA SER A 24 12.16 -16.34 -7.21
C SER A 24 10.73 -16.77 -6.84
N SER A 25 10.48 -17.32 -5.65
CA SER A 25 9.15 -17.90 -5.37
C SER A 25 8.08 -16.88 -4.98
N PHE A 26 8.45 -15.66 -4.58
CA PHE A 26 7.48 -14.61 -4.21
C PHE A 26 6.99 -13.82 -5.42
N LEU A 27 7.81 -13.72 -6.47
CA LEU A 27 7.46 -12.99 -7.69
C LEU A 27 6.71 -13.86 -8.71
N ASP A 28 6.70 -15.18 -8.52
CA ASP A 28 5.94 -16.14 -9.33
C ASP A 28 4.52 -16.38 -8.76
N ALA A 29 4.17 -15.69 -7.67
CA ALA A 29 2.87 -15.73 -7.01
C ALA A 29 2.27 -14.31 -6.94
N PRO A 30 1.60 -13.81 -7.99
CA PRO A 30 1.09 -12.44 -8.04
C PRO A 30 0.14 -12.08 -6.90
N LEU A 31 -0.66 -13.05 -6.42
CA LEU A 31 -1.58 -12.83 -5.30
C LEU A 31 -0.83 -12.63 -3.97
N ASP A 32 0.26 -13.37 -3.74
CA ASP A 32 1.11 -13.17 -2.55
C ASP A 32 1.81 -11.80 -2.61
N MET A 33 2.14 -11.35 -3.82
CA MET A 33 2.69 -10.01 -4.05
C MET A 33 1.71 -8.90 -3.69
N LEU A 34 0.44 -9.03 -4.06
CA LEU A 34 -0.64 -8.12 -3.66
C LEU A 34 -0.83 -8.13 -2.14
N SER A 35 -0.95 -9.31 -1.51
CA SER A 35 -1.06 -9.40 -0.04
C SER A 35 0.12 -8.76 0.70
N ALA A 36 1.34 -8.86 0.19
CA ALA A 36 2.47 -8.15 0.78
C ALA A 36 2.41 -6.63 0.54
N CYS A 37 1.81 -6.16 -0.55
CA CYS A 37 1.51 -4.73 -0.74
C CYS A 37 0.54 -4.26 0.33
N HIS A 38 -0.49 -5.03 0.66
CA HIS A 38 -1.44 -4.70 1.74
C HIS A 38 -0.72 -4.52 3.09
N ALA A 39 0.12 -5.48 3.47
CA ALA A 39 0.90 -5.38 4.71
C ALA A 39 1.85 -4.16 4.74
N ARG A 40 2.31 -3.69 3.58
CA ARG A 40 3.10 -2.46 3.47
C ARG A 40 2.23 -1.20 3.57
N ILE A 41 1.03 -1.20 2.96
CA ILE A 41 0.04 -0.12 3.08
C ILE A 41 -0.34 0.06 4.55
N GLU A 42 -0.71 -1.01 5.26
CA GLU A 42 -1.06 -0.98 6.68
C GLU A 42 0.06 -0.36 7.55
N LYS A 43 1.33 -0.69 7.24
CA LYS A 43 2.49 -0.07 7.93
C LYS A 43 2.60 1.43 7.66
N GLN A 44 2.31 1.90 6.45
CA GLN A 44 2.28 3.34 6.15
C GLN A 44 1.12 4.04 6.85
N CYS A 45 -0.07 3.41 6.88
CA CYS A 45 -1.22 3.88 7.64
C CYS A 45 -0.91 4.02 9.15
N ALA A 46 -0.24 3.02 9.73
CA ALA A 46 0.23 3.08 11.11
C ALA A 46 1.28 4.18 11.33
N THR A 47 2.12 4.46 10.33
CA THR A 47 3.11 5.54 10.36
C THR A 47 2.42 6.90 10.35
N LEU A 48 1.38 7.09 9.53
CA LEU A 48 0.57 8.33 9.51
C LEU A 48 -0.06 8.63 10.87
N ARG A 49 -0.72 7.65 11.51
CA ARG A 49 -1.31 7.83 12.84
C ARG A 49 -0.26 8.18 13.90
N ARG A 50 0.96 7.61 13.82
CA ARG A 50 2.06 7.98 14.72
C ARG A 50 2.58 9.37 14.45
N LEU A 51 2.65 9.78 13.18
CA LEU A 51 3.11 11.10 12.79
C LEU A 51 2.21 12.20 13.36
N VAL A 52 0.89 12.03 13.37
CA VAL A 52 -0.04 12.96 14.02
C VAL A 52 0.36 13.20 15.48
N ARG A 53 0.51 12.13 16.27
CA ARG A 53 0.91 12.25 17.69
C ARG A 53 2.31 12.84 17.86
N HIS A 54 3.24 12.47 16.99
CA HIS A 54 4.61 12.99 17.06
C HIS A 54 4.64 14.50 16.87
N LEU A 55 3.89 14.99 15.89
CA LEU A 55 3.76 16.41 15.59
C LEU A 55 3.15 17.18 16.79
N ASP A 56 2.10 16.63 17.43
CA ASP A 56 1.50 17.25 18.61
C ASP A 56 2.48 17.34 19.81
N GLU A 57 3.32 16.32 20.00
CA GLU A 57 4.22 16.22 21.16
C GLU A 57 5.57 16.94 20.96
N HIS A 58 6.12 16.89 19.75
CA HIS A 58 7.50 17.31 19.46
C HIS A 58 7.59 18.44 18.43
N GLY A 59 6.47 18.78 17.79
CA GLY A 59 6.44 19.67 16.63
C GLY A 59 7.09 19.03 15.41
N VAL A 60 7.37 19.85 14.40
CA VAL A 60 8.04 19.39 13.19
C VAL A 60 9.56 19.31 13.39
N ASP A 61 10.10 18.11 13.27
CA ASP A 61 11.52 17.82 13.31
C ASP A 61 11.97 16.99 12.09
N GLN A 62 13.24 16.55 12.10
CA GLN A 62 13.80 15.75 11.01
C GLN A 62 13.10 14.39 10.87
N ASP A 63 12.69 13.76 11.98
CA ASP A 63 12.05 12.46 11.99
C ASP A 63 10.63 12.55 11.40
N ALA A 64 9.86 13.58 11.80
CA ALA A 64 8.55 13.88 11.25
C ALA A 64 8.62 14.16 9.73
N SER A 65 9.58 14.99 9.31
CA SER A 65 9.80 15.31 7.90
C SER A 65 10.14 14.06 7.08
N GLN A 66 11.00 13.20 7.62
CA GLN A 66 11.42 11.96 6.95
C GLN A 66 10.28 10.93 6.88
N ALA A 67 9.48 10.80 7.94
CA ALA A 67 8.30 9.94 7.97
C ALA A 67 7.27 10.39 6.93
N ALA A 68 6.93 11.68 6.90
CA ALA A 68 6.03 12.25 5.90
C ALA A 68 6.52 12.02 4.46
N ALA A 69 7.82 12.24 4.21
CA ALA A 69 8.42 12.02 2.88
C ALA A 69 8.36 10.55 2.45
N ASN A 70 8.55 9.61 3.38
CA ASN A 70 8.49 8.18 3.10
C ASN A 70 7.06 7.73 2.77
N VAL A 71 6.07 8.20 3.55
CA VAL A 71 4.65 7.94 3.29
C VAL A 71 4.25 8.50 1.93
N MET A 72 4.60 9.76 1.64
CA MET A 72 4.30 10.39 0.35
C MET A 72 4.88 9.58 -0.82
N ARG A 73 6.17 9.20 -0.73
CA ARG A 73 6.82 8.41 -1.78
C ARG A 73 6.11 7.09 -2.02
N TYR A 74 5.65 6.42 -0.95
CA TYR A 74 4.99 5.13 -1.06
C TYR A 74 3.65 5.24 -1.79
N PHE A 75 2.77 6.15 -1.37
CA PHE A 75 1.44 6.28 -1.98
C PHE A 75 1.48 6.94 -3.37
N ASP A 76 2.47 7.79 -3.65
CA ASP A 76 2.66 8.39 -4.98
C ASP A 76 3.16 7.37 -6.05
N THR A 77 3.71 6.23 -5.62
CA THR A 77 4.22 5.19 -6.53
C THR A 77 3.59 3.83 -6.25
N ALA A 78 4.05 3.11 -5.23
CA ALA A 78 3.67 1.74 -4.95
C ALA A 78 2.17 1.56 -4.72
N GLY A 79 1.51 2.52 -4.07
CA GLY A 79 0.04 2.51 -3.91
C GLY A 79 -0.70 2.62 -5.25
N ARG A 80 -0.26 3.52 -6.13
CA ARG A 80 -0.83 3.64 -7.48
C ARG A 80 -0.57 2.39 -8.33
N ASP A 81 0.65 1.85 -8.26
CA ASP A 81 1.02 0.67 -9.05
C ASP A 81 0.25 -0.57 -8.59
N HIS A 82 -0.07 -0.68 -7.30
CA HIS A 82 -0.93 -1.72 -6.75
C HIS A 82 -2.35 -1.69 -7.33
N HIS A 83 -3.06 -0.56 -7.24
CA HIS A 83 -4.39 -0.44 -7.84
C HIS A 83 -4.35 -0.69 -9.36
N ALA A 84 -3.26 -0.32 -10.03
CA ALA A 84 -3.09 -0.58 -11.45
C ALA A 84 -2.89 -2.07 -11.78
N ASP A 85 -2.21 -2.84 -10.93
CA ASP A 85 -2.11 -4.30 -11.07
C ASP A 85 -3.49 -4.95 -10.96
N GLU A 86 -4.35 -4.42 -10.09
CA GLU A 86 -5.72 -4.91 -9.96
C GLU A 86 -6.60 -4.53 -11.15
N GLU A 87 -6.69 -3.23 -11.46
CA GLU A 87 -7.64 -2.74 -12.46
C GLU A 87 -7.25 -3.08 -13.90
N LEU A 88 -5.96 -3.19 -14.20
CA LEU A 88 -5.49 -3.43 -15.57
C LEU A 88 -5.24 -4.92 -15.85
N ASP A 89 -4.93 -5.72 -14.83
CA ASP A 89 -4.49 -7.10 -15.02
C ASP A 89 -5.42 -8.10 -14.28
N LEU A 90 -5.60 -7.96 -12.96
CA LEU A 90 -6.35 -8.95 -12.17
C LEU A 90 -7.86 -8.94 -12.43
N PHE A 91 -8.51 -7.77 -12.41
CA PHE A 91 -9.96 -7.65 -12.58
C PHE A 91 -10.40 -8.11 -13.97
N PRO A 92 -9.74 -7.72 -15.08
CA PRO A 92 -10.07 -8.24 -16.40
C PRO A 92 -9.92 -9.77 -16.48
N ALA A 93 -8.82 -10.33 -15.96
CA ALA A 93 -8.61 -11.77 -15.96
C ALA A 93 -9.70 -12.54 -15.20
N LEU A 94 -10.15 -12.01 -14.06
CA LEU A 94 -11.26 -12.56 -13.28
C LEU A 94 -12.56 -12.55 -14.07
N LEU A 95 -12.91 -11.43 -14.72
CA LEU A 95 -14.13 -11.31 -15.52
C LEU A 95 -14.11 -12.25 -16.73
N GLU A 96 -12.97 -12.41 -17.38
CA GLU A 96 -12.78 -13.32 -18.52
C GLU A 96 -12.85 -14.79 -18.11
N SER A 97 -12.37 -15.16 -16.91
CA SER A 97 -12.42 -16.54 -16.41
C SER A 97 -13.83 -17.12 -16.31
N MET A 98 -14.85 -16.26 -16.23
CA MET A 98 -16.27 -16.63 -16.15
C MET A 98 -17.02 -16.40 -17.46
N ALA A 99 -16.34 -16.14 -18.58
CA ALA A 99 -16.97 -15.94 -19.88
C ALA A 99 -17.78 -17.19 -20.27
N GLY A 100 -19.12 -17.07 -20.22
CA GLY A 100 -20.06 -18.18 -20.45
C GLY A 100 -20.99 -18.51 -19.27
N SER A 101 -20.74 -17.92 -18.10
CA SER A 101 -21.68 -17.88 -16.96
C SER A 101 -22.16 -16.45 -16.72
N ASP A 102 -23.03 -16.22 -15.74
CA ASP A 102 -23.42 -14.88 -15.30
C ASP A 102 -22.56 -14.41 -14.10
N PRO A 103 -21.47 -13.65 -14.31
CA PRO A 103 -20.54 -13.28 -13.25
C PRO A 103 -21.00 -12.04 -12.45
N VAL A 104 -22.27 -11.96 -12.06
CA VAL A 104 -22.82 -10.81 -11.30
C VAL A 104 -21.94 -10.46 -10.10
N CYS A 105 -21.61 -11.46 -9.27
CA CYS A 105 -20.80 -11.27 -8.08
C CYS A 105 -19.38 -10.70 -8.39
N LEU A 106 -18.73 -11.16 -9.46
CA LEU A 106 -17.42 -10.63 -9.87
C LEU A 106 -17.52 -9.20 -10.42
N ARG A 107 -18.58 -8.87 -11.15
CA ARG A 107 -18.80 -7.50 -11.61
C ARG A 107 -19.06 -6.57 -10.43
N ASP A 108 -19.88 -7.00 -9.47
CA ASP A 108 -20.20 -6.20 -8.30
C ASP A 108 -18.96 -5.93 -7.45
N ILE A 109 -18.13 -6.94 -7.17
CA ILE A 109 -16.91 -6.74 -6.36
C ILE A 109 -15.88 -5.87 -7.10
N THR A 110 -15.63 -6.10 -8.38
CA THR A 110 -14.63 -5.31 -9.15
C THR A 110 -15.08 -3.86 -9.31
N GLN A 111 -16.37 -3.60 -9.54
CA GLN A 111 -16.92 -2.24 -9.56
C GLN A 111 -16.82 -1.55 -8.20
N ALA A 112 -17.09 -2.27 -7.12
CA ALA A 112 -17.00 -1.71 -5.78
C ALA A 112 -15.54 -1.38 -5.40
N LEU A 113 -14.57 -2.26 -5.69
CA LEU A 113 -13.16 -2.00 -5.45
C LEU A 113 -12.61 -0.85 -6.31
N THR A 114 -13.00 -0.77 -7.59
CA THR A 114 -12.66 0.40 -8.42
C THR A 114 -13.28 1.70 -7.89
N HIS A 115 -14.45 1.65 -7.25
CA HIS A 115 -15.00 2.81 -6.56
C HIS A 115 -14.15 3.15 -5.33
N ASP A 116 -13.80 2.17 -4.50
CA ASP A 116 -12.92 2.36 -3.33
C ASP A 116 -11.59 3.00 -3.74
N HIS A 117 -10.96 2.57 -4.85
CA HIS A 117 -9.73 3.17 -5.38
C HIS A 117 -9.87 4.67 -5.70
N ARG A 118 -11.03 5.08 -6.20
CA ARG A 118 -11.31 6.49 -6.51
C ARG A 118 -11.47 7.32 -5.23
N GLU A 119 -12.17 6.78 -4.24
CA GLU A 119 -12.31 7.42 -2.93
C GLU A 119 -10.94 7.54 -2.22
N LEU A 120 -10.14 6.46 -2.23
CA LEU A 120 -8.77 6.47 -1.73
C LEU A 120 -7.89 7.53 -2.42
N ALA A 121 -8.00 7.66 -3.74
CA ALA A 121 -7.30 8.69 -4.48
C ALA A 121 -7.76 10.10 -4.10
N ALA A 122 -9.06 10.31 -3.87
CA ALA A 122 -9.62 11.60 -3.47
C ALA A 122 -9.13 12.01 -2.07
N VAL A 123 -9.20 11.10 -1.09
CA VAL A 123 -8.71 11.36 0.27
C VAL A 123 -7.19 11.58 0.25
N TRP A 124 -6.43 10.84 -0.57
CA TRP A 124 -4.99 11.09 -0.75
C TRP A 124 -4.70 12.48 -1.31
N GLN A 125 -5.47 12.94 -2.31
CA GLN A 125 -5.29 14.28 -2.88
C GLN A 125 -5.50 15.39 -1.84
N ALA A 126 -6.38 15.19 -0.85
CA ALA A 126 -6.59 16.12 0.25
C ALA A 126 -5.47 16.06 1.31
N LEU A 127 -4.97 14.87 1.64
CA LEU A 127 -3.96 14.67 2.69
C LEU A 127 -2.53 15.02 2.23
N ARG A 128 -2.19 14.70 0.97
CA ARG A 128 -0.84 14.83 0.42
C ARG A 128 -0.23 16.25 0.54
N PRO A 129 -0.95 17.35 0.28
CA PRO A 129 -0.41 18.70 0.46
C PRO A 129 -0.03 19.02 1.92
N GLN A 130 -0.76 18.47 2.89
CA GLN A 130 -0.47 18.66 4.32
C GLN A 130 0.86 17.98 4.69
N LEU A 131 1.05 16.73 4.25
CA LEU A 131 2.33 16.03 4.39
C LEU A 131 3.46 16.79 3.72
N GLY A 132 3.22 17.40 2.57
CA GLY A 132 4.20 18.24 1.88
C GLY A 132 4.67 19.44 2.72
N ARG A 133 3.81 20.03 3.55
CA ARG A 133 4.20 21.10 4.48
C ARG A 133 5.03 20.55 5.65
N VAL A 134 4.67 19.39 6.19
CA VAL A 134 5.48 18.71 7.22
C VAL A 134 6.88 18.41 6.69
N VAL A 135 7.00 17.88 5.48
CA VAL A 135 8.31 17.60 4.82
C VAL A 135 9.19 18.86 4.71
N ARG A 136 8.59 20.03 4.52
CA ARG A 136 9.32 21.31 4.42
C ARG A 136 9.58 21.98 5.78
N GLY A 137 9.12 21.40 6.89
CA GLY A 137 9.20 22.05 8.20
C GLY A 137 8.22 23.21 8.38
N GLU A 138 7.18 23.30 7.56
CA GLU A 138 6.24 24.43 7.50
C GLU A 138 4.92 24.18 8.27
N ALA A 139 4.75 22.98 8.80
CA ALA A 139 3.57 22.59 9.58
C ALA A 139 3.97 21.59 10.66
N ASP A 140 3.54 21.88 11.88
CA ASP A 140 3.65 21.08 13.09
C ASP A 140 2.34 20.36 13.43
N ALA A 141 1.41 20.30 12.48
CA ALA A 141 0.13 19.62 12.64
C ALA A 141 -0.33 18.99 11.30
N LEU A 142 -1.02 17.86 11.41
CA LEU A 142 -1.78 17.22 10.34
C LEU A 142 -3.24 17.13 10.78
N ASP A 143 -4.17 17.20 9.83
CA ASP A 143 -5.57 16.93 10.12
C ASP A 143 -5.76 15.46 10.51
N ALA A 144 -5.96 15.22 11.81
CA ALA A 144 -6.13 13.89 12.37
C ALA A 144 -7.38 13.19 11.78
N ALA A 145 -8.45 13.93 11.50
CA ALA A 145 -9.65 13.35 10.92
C ALA A 145 -9.41 12.89 9.48
N ALA A 146 -8.70 13.69 8.67
CA ALA A 146 -8.32 13.29 7.32
C ALA A 146 -7.36 12.08 7.31
N VAL A 147 -6.46 11.98 8.29
CA VAL A 147 -5.61 10.80 8.47
C VAL A 147 -6.44 9.57 8.82
N ASP A 148 -7.37 9.68 9.77
CA ASP A 148 -8.20 8.53 10.16
C ASP A 148 -9.13 8.09 9.03
N GLU A 149 -9.73 9.02 8.29
CA GLU A 149 -10.51 8.71 7.07
C GLU A 149 -9.67 7.93 6.06
N PHE A 150 -8.46 8.41 5.75
CA PHE A 150 -7.57 7.73 4.81
C PHE A 150 -7.19 6.30 5.25
N VAL A 151 -6.94 6.12 6.55
CA VAL A 151 -6.57 4.81 7.11
C VAL A 151 -7.77 3.87 7.15
N ASP A 152 -8.95 4.37 7.51
CA ASP A 152 -10.15 3.55 7.62
C ASP A 152 -10.63 3.08 6.23
N HIS A 153 -10.53 3.94 5.20
CA HIS A 153 -10.77 3.52 3.82
C HIS A 153 -9.82 2.41 3.38
N HIS A 154 -8.51 2.55 3.61
CA HIS A 154 -7.55 1.49 3.26
C HIS A 154 -7.82 0.19 4.03
N THR A 155 -8.17 0.30 5.31
CA THR A 155 -8.45 -0.87 6.15
C THR A 155 -9.65 -1.66 5.63
N GLN A 156 -10.74 -0.97 5.27
CA GLN A 156 -11.94 -1.59 4.72
C GLN A 156 -11.69 -2.19 3.34
N HIS A 157 -10.98 -1.46 2.49
CA HIS A 157 -10.62 -1.88 1.15
C HIS A 157 -9.75 -3.16 1.17
N ILE A 158 -8.64 -3.15 1.90
CA ILE A 158 -7.76 -4.33 2.06
C ILE A 158 -8.52 -5.52 2.64
N ALA A 159 -9.37 -5.29 3.65
CA ALA A 159 -10.14 -6.38 4.26
C ALA A 159 -11.05 -7.07 3.23
N ARG A 160 -11.65 -6.31 2.32
CA ARG A 160 -12.48 -6.86 1.24
C ARG A 160 -11.65 -7.66 0.24
N GLU A 161 -10.49 -7.16 -0.14
CA GLU A 161 -9.63 -7.85 -1.09
C GLU A 161 -9.09 -9.17 -0.53
N GLU A 162 -8.58 -9.14 0.70
CA GLU A 162 -8.05 -10.32 1.37
C GLU A 162 -9.11 -11.38 1.68
N SER A 163 -10.32 -10.97 2.07
CA SER A 163 -11.37 -11.91 2.46
C SER A 163 -12.24 -12.41 1.31
N GLU A 164 -12.35 -11.64 0.23
CA GLU A 164 -13.24 -11.96 -0.90
C GLU A 164 -12.47 -12.09 -2.22
N LEU A 165 -11.81 -11.03 -2.67
CA LEU A 165 -11.21 -10.97 -4.02
C LEU A 165 -10.09 -12.00 -4.23
N LEU A 166 -9.06 -11.99 -3.38
CA LEU A 166 -7.89 -12.84 -3.56
C LEU A 166 -8.23 -14.35 -3.44
N PRO A 167 -9.09 -14.78 -2.49
CA PRO A 167 -9.58 -16.16 -2.47
C PRO A 167 -10.35 -16.55 -3.74
N MET A 168 -11.13 -15.63 -4.32
CA MET A 168 -11.81 -15.87 -5.61
C MET A 168 -10.81 -15.99 -6.75
N ALA A 169 -9.84 -15.09 -6.86
CA ALA A 169 -8.78 -15.13 -7.87
C ALA A 169 -8.01 -16.46 -7.82
N LYS A 170 -7.62 -16.89 -6.63
CA LYS A 170 -6.92 -18.17 -6.42
C LYS A 170 -7.72 -19.39 -6.88
N ARG A 171 -9.06 -19.34 -6.80
CA ARG A 171 -9.95 -20.43 -7.21
C ARG A 171 -10.26 -20.44 -8.70
N LEU A 172 -10.33 -19.26 -9.31
CA LEU A 172 -10.87 -19.09 -10.67
C LEU A 172 -9.80 -18.96 -11.74
N LEU A 173 -8.63 -18.40 -11.40
CA LEU A 173 -7.56 -18.17 -12.37
C LEU A 173 -6.67 -19.40 -12.51
N SER A 174 -6.28 -19.72 -13.74
CA SER A 174 -5.29 -20.76 -14.03
C SER A 174 -3.88 -20.28 -13.68
N ASP A 175 -2.95 -21.22 -13.53
CA ASP A 175 -1.53 -20.91 -13.31
C ASP A 175 -0.96 -20.05 -14.46
N GLU A 176 -1.41 -20.28 -15.70
CA GLU A 176 -1.01 -19.49 -16.86
C GLU A 176 -1.47 -18.03 -16.75
N GLN A 177 -2.74 -17.80 -16.37
CA GLN A 177 -3.27 -16.45 -16.16
C GLN A 177 -2.53 -15.73 -15.03
N LEU A 178 -2.24 -16.42 -13.92
CA LEU A 178 -1.46 -15.86 -12.81
C LEU A 178 -0.02 -15.52 -13.25
N GLN A 179 0.60 -16.34 -14.09
CA GLN A 179 1.94 -16.03 -14.63
C GLN A 179 1.94 -14.79 -15.51
N GLU A 180 0.92 -14.58 -16.35
CA GLU A 180 0.80 -13.37 -17.19
C GLU A 180 0.59 -12.12 -16.33
N ILE A 181 -0.29 -12.18 -15.33
CA ILE A 181 -0.47 -11.08 -14.36
C ILE A 181 0.86 -10.78 -13.66
N GLY A 182 1.57 -11.79 -13.17
CA GLY A 182 2.88 -11.61 -12.52
C GLY A 182 3.92 -10.96 -13.44
N LYS A 183 3.92 -11.26 -14.75
CA LYS A 183 4.79 -10.58 -15.72
C LYS A 183 4.43 -9.10 -15.87
N ALA A 184 3.13 -8.77 -15.99
CA ALA A 184 2.68 -7.38 -16.09
C ALA A 184 3.04 -6.56 -14.84
N MET A 185 2.82 -7.13 -13.65
CA MET A 185 3.18 -6.51 -12.37
C MET A 185 4.69 -6.21 -12.25
N ARG A 186 5.55 -7.11 -12.73
CA ARG A 186 7.01 -6.90 -12.77
C ARG A 186 7.42 -5.82 -13.77
N ALA A 187 6.85 -5.87 -14.98
CA ALA A 187 7.11 -4.87 -16.01
C ALA A 187 6.75 -3.46 -15.54
N ARG A 188 5.64 -3.29 -14.80
CA ARG A 188 5.22 -2.01 -14.18
C ARG A 188 6.28 -1.45 -13.23
N ARG A 189 7.09 -2.32 -12.62
CA ARG A 189 8.14 -2.00 -11.66
C ARG A 189 9.56 -2.02 -12.28
N GLY A 190 9.66 -2.24 -13.58
CA GLY A 190 10.93 -2.25 -14.32
C GLY A 190 11.83 -3.45 -14.01
N VAL A 191 11.25 -4.57 -13.57
CA VAL A 191 11.94 -5.83 -13.23
C VAL A 191 11.72 -6.87 -14.32
#